data_AF-A0A397EL48-F1
#
_entry.id   AF-A0A397EL48-F1
#
_cell.length_a   1.000
_cell.length_b   1.000
_cell.length_c   1.000
_cell.angle_alpha   90.00
_cell.angle_beta   90.00
_cell.angle_gamma   90.00
#
_symmetry.space_group_name_H-M   'P 1'
#
loop_
_entity.id
_entity.type
_entity.pdbx_description
1 polymer ?
#
loop_
_entity_poly.entity_id
_entity_poly.type
_entity_poly.pdbx_seq_one_letter_code
_entity_poly.pdbx_strand_id
1 'polypeptide(L)'
;MQKPRSPQPSVQQNSQYTTALDFAAVKMSERSDSTVVAIDEKAPLLAHHTSESCGPQTCIDLDVATDTQEVSNSWTRVVNDVVVNCLSGVIAFMLTSTIAVSTASVLVGTGTPLSAYVANAIDMHLLGTALMCFVPILAEMAQRISGKLHHDMVTVVPTVLVAAAMSSVFIGCILFTLGYFRLTTIVNYLPYPVIAGFLSGLGAVLIKNGIEVSTNVGFPTSVETLTLVCPTVLFVLIACVAKQYRVSPTVTFPILILGSIAGFHLVASVAAAAMDPTPWLFDWSPHMLAATPRWYSWAELSWGSVQWTVMFASLVEIVPTLLLLVSLKYSVLIGSLSTIFQRNVSVDVEIQTIGKVNIIAGLVGCCGGTHYVSAMALLANFKAHPRLPVVICAGLQLTLWGVGLTPLLYIPKFVFGGLLMYIGVHFLENYMVAPAAFLSRLELLTILATIGSFITLGVLPSVGVGVVLSMLNAVLNLHVSGCIHHDVALPQHA
;
A
#
# COMPACT_ATOMS: atom_id res chain seq x y z
N MET A 1 70.50 -8.23 17.93
CA MET A 1 69.50 -8.91 17.07
C MET A 1 68.18 -8.18 17.19
N GLN A 2 67.99 -7.17 16.33
CA GLN A 2 66.77 -6.37 16.21
C GLN A 2 65.89 -7.01 15.14
N LYS A 3 64.62 -7.27 15.49
CA LYS A 3 63.59 -7.73 14.54
C LYS A 3 62.93 -6.49 13.90
N PRO A 4 62.69 -6.46 12.58
CA PRO A 4 62.24 -5.26 11.88
C PRO A 4 60.75 -4.98 12.10
N ARG A 5 60.40 -3.69 12.10
CA ARG A 5 59.02 -3.17 12.07
C ARG A 5 58.38 -3.49 10.71
N SER A 6 57.15 -4.01 10.74
CA SER A 6 56.22 -4.00 9.61
C SER A 6 55.13 -2.93 9.82
N PRO A 7 54.57 -2.35 8.75
CA PRO A 7 53.76 -1.12 8.81
C PRO A 7 52.29 -1.39 9.16
N GLN A 8 51.64 -0.44 9.85
CA GLN A 8 50.19 -0.37 9.94
C GLN A 8 49.58 -0.14 8.54
N PRO A 9 48.42 -0.74 8.22
CA PRO A 9 47.51 -0.20 7.24
C PRO A 9 46.35 0.55 7.92
N SER A 10 46.13 1.74 7.39
CA SER A 10 45.00 2.66 7.55
C SER A 10 43.63 1.97 7.56
N VAL A 11 42.81 2.27 8.57
CA VAL A 11 41.36 2.04 8.52
C VAL A 11 40.75 3.12 7.61
N GLN A 12 40.67 2.81 6.32
CA GLN A 12 39.95 3.62 5.34
C GLN A 12 38.97 2.70 4.60
N GLN A 13 37.69 3.09 4.63
CA GLN A 13 36.59 2.63 3.77
C GLN A 13 36.17 1.15 3.84
N ASN A 14 35.02 0.91 4.47
CA ASN A 14 34.05 -0.08 4.00
C ASN A 14 32.66 0.57 3.96
N SER A 15 32.50 1.52 3.03
CA SER A 15 31.23 2.10 2.60
C SER A 15 31.06 1.75 1.13
N GLN A 16 30.83 0.47 0.83
CA GLN A 16 30.62 0.02 -0.54
C GLN A 16 29.73 -1.23 -0.61
N TYR A 17 28.59 -1.21 0.09
CA TYR A 17 27.42 -2.04 -0.26
C TYR A 17 26.14 -1.30 0.12
N THR A 18 26.00 -0.08 -0.41
CA THR A 18 24.76 0.69 -0.32
C THR A 18 24.03 0.50 -1.64
N THR A 19 23.04 -0.39 -1.61
CA THR A 19 22.23 -0.87 -2.73
C THR A 19 21.54 0.28 -3.49
N ALA A 20 21.35 0.08 -4.81
CA ALA A 20 20.76 1.03 -5.78
C ALA A 20 19.40 1.67 -5.40
N LEU A 21 18.74 1.19 -4.34
CA LEU A 21 17.54 1.79 -3.74
C LEU A 21 17.83 3.13 -3.03
N ASP A 22 18.99 3.26 -2.37
CA ASP A 22 19.36 4.49 -1.67
C ASP A 22 19.73 5.63 -2.64
N PHE A 23 20.33 5.31 -3.80
CA PHE A 23 20.64 6.30 -4.82
C PHE A 23 19.39 6.90 -5.49
N ALA A 24 18.32 6.11 -5.66
CA ALA A 24 17.05 6.61 -6.19
C ALA A 24 16.32 7.52 -5.19
N ALA A 25 16.36 7.18 -3.89
CA ALA A 25 15.75 7.98 -2.83
C ALA A 25 16.52 9.29 -2.57
N VAL A 26 17.85 9.26 -2.56
CA VAL A 26 18.69 10.45 -2.34
C VAL A 26 18.58 11.43 -3.52
N LYS A 27 18.59 10.95 -4.76
CA LYS A 27 18.51 11.83 -5.95
C LYS A 27 17.12 12.43 -6.17
N MET A 28 16.06 11.80 -5.63
CA MET A 28 14.72 12.40 -5.56
C MET A 28 14.63 13.50 -4.49
N SER A 29 15.38 13.40 -3.38
CA SER A 29 15.47 14.43 -2.35
C SER A 29 16.27 15.66 -2.81
N GLU A 30 17.40 15.46 -3.51
CA GLU A 30 18.25 16.55 -4.01
C GLU A 30 17.56 17.43 -5.08
N ARG A 31 16.54 16.92 -5.77
CA ARG A 31 15.79 17.69 -6.77
C ARG A 31 14.73 18.62 -6.16
N SER A 32 14.50 18.55 -4.84
CA SER A 32 13.56 19.42 -4.12
C SER A 32 14.19 20.74 -3.65
N ASP A 33 15.52 20.82 -3.55
CA ASP A 33 16.25 22.00 -3.07
C ASP A 33 17.23 22.50 -4.13
N SER A 34 16.74 23.21 -5.13
CA SER A 34 17.60 24.05 -5.98
C SER A 34 16.97 25.43 -6.20
N THR A 35 17.05 26.26 -5.17
CA THR A 35 17.19 27.71 -5.33
C THR A 35 18.44 28.17 -4.59
N VAL A 36 19.39 28.62 -5.40
CA VAL A 36 20.67 29.22 -5.10
C VAL A 36 20.54 30.38 -4.11
N VAL A 37 21.32 30.34 -3.03
CA VAL A 37 21.84 31.56 -2.37
C VAL A 37 23.35 31.38 -2.27
N ALA A 38 24.06 32.11 -3.14
CA ALA A 38 25.50 32.30 -3.03
C ALA A 38 25.78 33.11 -1.76
N ILE A 39 26.69 32.64 -0.91
CA ILE A 39 27.29 33.47 0.14
C ILE A 39 28.81 33.42 -0.01
N ASP A 40 29.31 34.65 -0.03
CA ASP A 40 30.63 35.16 -0.40
C ASP A 40 31.79 34.61 0.44
N GLU A 41 32.95 34.59 -0.22
CA GLU A 41 34.23 34.07 0.18
C GLU A 41 34.99 35.15 0.97
N LYS A 42 35.17 35.00 2.29
CA LYS A 42 36.21 35.69 3.10
C LYS A 42 36.38 35.08 4.51
N ALA A 43 37.41 34.23 4.62
CA ALA A 43 38.36 33.89 5.71
C ALA A 43 38.18 34.43 7.17
N PRO A 44 38.90 33.89 8.20
CA PRO A 44 39.90 32.81 8.22
C PRO A 44 39.76 31.73 9.33
N LEU A 45 40.54 30.66 9.11
CA LEU A 45 40.99 29.59 10.01
C LEU A 45 41.73 30.08 11.27
N LEU A 46 41.53 29.44 12.44
CA LEU A 46 42.50 29.20 13.55
C LEU A 46 41.85 28.16 14.51
N ALA A 47 42.30 26.89 14.61
CA ALA A 47 43.47 26.32 15.28
C ALA A 47 43.32 26.10 16.80
N HIS A 48 43.35 24.80 17.18
CA HIS A 48 43.90 24.15 18.40
C HIS A 48 43.73 24.76 19.81
N HIS A 49 43.17 23.95 20.74
CA HIS A 49 43.67 23.70 22.12
C HIS A 49 42.81 22.57 22.74
N THR A 50 43.29 21.32 22.84
CA THR A 50 43.98 20.66 23.99
C THR A 50 43.27 20.74 25.35
N SER A 51 42.81 19.56 25.80
CA SER A 51 42.58 19.05 27.16
C SER A 51 42.64 20.00 28.36
N GLU A 52 41.63 19.95 29.24
CA GLU A 52 41.83 19.87 30.70
C GLU A 52 40.57 19.44 31.50
N SER A 53 40.84 18.52 32.44
CA SER A 53 40.18 18.17 33.72
C SER A 53 38.68 18.39 33.99
N CYS A 54 38.06 17.33 34.53
CA CYS A 54 36.78 17.33 35.23
C CYS A 54 36.93 17.83 36.69
N GLY A 55 35.95 18.59 37.21
CA GLY A 55 35.78 18.93 38.63
C GLY A 55 34.37 19.53 38.90
N PRO A 56 33.73 19.27 40.07
CA PRO A 56 32.29 19.41 40.24
C PRO A 56 31.90 20.80 40.77
N GLN A 57 31.39 21.68 39.91
CA GLN A 57 30.72 22.90 40.35
C GLN A 57 29.47 23.15 39.53
N THR A 58 28.36 23.19 40.27
CA THR A 58 27.08 23.76 39.90
C THR A 58 27.26 25.15 39.28
N CYS A 59 27.06 25.27 37.97
CA CYS A 59 26.78 26.55 37.32
C CYS A 59 25.28 26.59 37.04
N ILE A 60 24.59 27.36 37.89
CA ILE A 60 23.30 27.95 37.59
C ILE A 60 23.62 29.10 36.64
N ASP A 61 23.28 28.95 35.36
CA ASP A 61 23.18 30.10 34.46
C ASP A 61 21.73 30.55 34.40
N LEU A 62 21.53 31.72 35.01
CA LEU A 62 20.34 32.56 34.90
C LEU A 62 20.34 33.20 33.51
N ASP A 63 19.56 32.65 32.58
CA ASP A 63 18.96 33.44 31.51
C ASP A 63 17.47 33.64 31.85
N VAL A 64 17.24 34.48 32.86
CA VAL A 64 15.96 35.16 33.07
C VAL A 64 15.96 36.37 32.14
N ALA A 65 15.57 36.14 30.90
CA ALA A 65 15.21 37.20 29.97
C ALA A 65 13.94 36.79 29.21
N THR A 66 12.84 37.47 29.57
CA THR A 66 11.56 37.55 28.84
C THR A 66 10.62 36.32 28.86
N ASP A 67 10.29 35.84 30.06
CA ASP A 67 9.06 35.07 30.32
C ASP A 67 7.82 35.98 30.46
N THR A 68 7.62 36.88 29.49
CA THR A 68 6.44 37.77 29.44
C THR A 68 5.66 37.65 28.14
N GLN A 69 5.83 36.55 27.39
CA GLN A 69 5.02 36.22 26.22
C GLN A 69 4.61 34.73 26.08
N GLU A 70 4.92 33.86 27.06
CA GLU A 70 4.55 32.42 27.00
C GLU A 70 3.20 32.06 27.64
N VAL A 71 2.47 33.04 28.19
CA VAL A 71 1.04 32.89 28.57
C VAL A 71 0.11 33.17 27.39
N SER A 72 0.64 33.15 26.15
CA SER A 72 -0.18 33.02 24.94
C SER A 72 -0.77 31.60 24.87
N ASN A 73 -1.83 31.46 25.68
CA ASN A 73 -2.93 30.52 25.64
C ASN A 73 -2.59 29.02 25.62
N SER A 74 -2.40 28.44 26.81
CA SER A 74 -2.55 26.99 27.02
C SER A 74 -3.82 26.44 26.34
N TRP A 75 -4.90 27.23 26.36
CA TRP A 75 -6.14 26.94 25.64
C TRP A 75 -6.01 26.88 24.12
N THR A 76 -5.25 27.77 23.47
CA THR A 76 -5.06 27.69 22.01
C THR A 76 -4.18 26.51 21.63
N ARG A 77 -3.19 26.15 22.48
CA ARG A 77 -2.42 24.91 22.30
C ARG A 77 -3.29 23.67 22.40
N VAL A 78 -4.12 23.56 23.44
CA VAL A 78 -5.06 22.43 23.61
C VAL A 78 -6.07 22.37 22.47
N VAL A 79 -6.66 23.50 22.07
CA VAL A 79 -7.60 23.56 20.95
C VAL A 79 -6.91 23.15 19.65
N ASN A 80 -5.70 23.65 19.39
CA ASN A 80 -4.95 23.29 18.20
C ASN A 80 -4.60 21.80 18.18
N ASP A 81 -4.17 21.24 19.31
CA ASP A 81 -3.86 19.81 19.41
C ASP A 81 -5.11 18.95 19.19
N VAL A 82 -6.26 19.33 19.76
CA VAL A 82 -7.53 18.63 19.53
C VAL A 82 -7.92 18.70 18.06
N VAL A 83 -7.87 19.89 17.45
CA VAL A 83 -8.21 20.09 16.03
C VAL A 83 -7.29 19.28 15.13
N VAL A 84 -5.97 19.34 15.34
CA VAL A 84 -4.98 18.59 14.55
C VAL A 84 -5.22 17.09 14.66
N ASN A 85 -5.45 16.57 15.87
CA ASN A 85 -5.69 15.14 16.07
C ASN A 85 -7.02 14.67 15.48
N CYS A 86 -8.10 15.45 15.64
CA CYS A 86 -9.40 15.16 15.05
C CYS A 86 -9.33 15.18 13.53
N LEU A 87 -8.76 16.24 12.96
CA LEU A 87 -8.60 16.36 11.51
C LEU A 87 -7.76 15.20 10.97
N SER A 88 -6.63 14.92 11.60
CA SER A 88 -5.76 13.78 11.27
C SER A 88 -6.49 12.44 11.33
N GLY A 89 -7.34 12.22 12.34
CA GLY A 89 -8.14 11.01 12.49
C GLY A 89 -9.22 10.87 11.42
N VAL A 90 -9.92 11.95 11.09
CA VAL A 90 -10.90 12.00 10.00
C VAL A 90 -10.24 11.73 8.66
N ILE A 91 -9.07 12.30 8.43
CA ILE A 91 -8.28 12.06 7.21
C ILE A 91 -7.86 10.60 7.13
N ALA A 92 -7.32 10.03 8.20
CA ALA A 92 -6.94 8.63 8.25
C ALA A 92 -8.15 7.73 7.94
N PHE A 93 -9.31 8.02 8.54
CA PHE A 93 -10.58 7.33 8.27
C PHE A 93 -11.01 7.43 6.80
N MET A 94 -10.95 8.62 6.20
CA MET A 94 -11.28 8.82 4.79
C MET A 94 -10.37 7.99 3.87
N LEU A 95 -9.06 7.99 4.13
CA LEU A 95 -8.10 7.23 3.34
C LEU A 95 -8.28 5.72 3.51
N THR A 96 -8.46 5.23 4.74
CA THR A 96 -8.68 3.79 5.01
C THR A 96 -10.00 3.31 4.43
N SER A 97 -11.08 4.08 4.57
CA SER A 97 -12.40 3.74 4.02
C SER A 97 -12.37 3.69 2.50
N THR A 98 -11.70 4.67 1.88
CA THR A 98 -11.49 4.71 0.42
C THR A 98 -10.81 3.44 -0.10
N ILE A 99 -9.74 3.01 0.58
CA ILE A 99 -9.02 1.79 0.23
C ILE A 99 -9.87 0.55 0.49
N ALA A 100 -10.63 0.51 1.59
CA ALA A 100 -11.50 -0.60 1.91
C ALA A 100 -12.60 -0.79 0.85
N VAL A 101 -13.24 0.29 0.39
CA VAL A 101 -14.27 0.17 -0.66
C VAL A 101 -13.65 -0.12 -2.05
N SER A 102 -12.46 0.43 -2.31
CA SER A 102 -11.69 0.09 -3.51
C SER A 102 -11.29 -1.40 -3.50
N THR A 103 -10.90 -1.94 -2.34
CA THR A 103 -10.61 -3.36 -2.16
C THR A 103 -11.85 -4.22 -2.30
N ALA A 104 -12.96 -3.78 -1.70
CA ALA A 104 -14.25 -4.44 -1.78
C ALA A 104 -14.66 -4.71 -3.22
N SER A 105 -14.66 -3.67 -4.05
CA SER A 105 -15.05 -3.76 -5.45
C SER A 105 -14.13 -4.68 -6.27
N VAL A 106 -12.83 -4.73 -5.96
CA VAL A 106 -11.88 -5.64 -6.64
C VAL A 106 -12.05 -7.09 -6.20
N LEU A 107 -12.29 -7.34 -4.91
CA LEU A 107 -12.48 -8.70 -4.39
C LEU A 107 -13.77 -9.33 -4.92
N VAL A 108 -14.82 -8.52 -4.92
CA VAL A 108 -16.17 -8.90 -5.33
C VAL A 108 -16.23 -9.12 -6.85
N GLY A 109 -15.38 -8.40 -7.61
CA GLY A 109 -15.45 -8.35 -9.06
C GLY A 109 -16.77 -7.72 -9.52
N THR A 110 -16.88 -7.41 -10.80
CA THR A 110 -18.13 -6.87 -11.37
C THR A 110 -18.68 -7.86 -12.39
N GLY A 111 -19.98 -8.15 -12.32
CA GLY A 111 -20.66 -9.04 -13.25
C GLY A 111 -20.48 -10.55 -12.99
N THR A 112 -20.00 -10.98 -11.81
CA THR A 112 -20.03 -12.40 -11.42
C THR A 112 -21.23 -12.70 -10.51
N PRO A 113 -21.81 -13.90 -10.52
CA PRO A 113 -22.85 -14.25 -9.55
C PRO A 113 -22.38 -14.08 -8.10
N LEU A 114 -21.08 -14.32 -7.88
CA LEU A 114 -20.39 -14.10 -6.62
C LEU A 114 -20.39 -12.62 -6.23
N SER A 115 -20.28 -11.69 -7.19
CA SER A 115 -20.25 -10.26 -6.90
C SER A 115 -21.56 -9.78 -6.26
N ALA A 116 -22.69 -10.28 -6.76
CA ALA A 116 -24.01 -9.92 -6.26
C ALA A 116 -24.28 -10.49 -4.84
N TYR A 117 -23.82 -11.71 -4.57
CA TYR A 117 -23.99 -12.33 -3.26
C TYR A 117 -23.01 -11.80 -2.21
N VAL A 118 -21.75 -11.55 -2.58
CA VAL A 118 -20.76 -10.96 -1.67
C VAL A 118 -21.04 -9.49 -1.42
N ALA A 119 -21.67 -8.76 -2.36
CA ALA A 119 -22.22 -7.43 -2.10
C ALA A 119 -23.23 -7.41 -0.92
N ASN A 120 -23.99 -8.50 -0.75
CA ASN A 120 -24.92 -8.70 0.38
C ASN A 120 -24.21 -9.23 1.65
N ALA A 121 -22.91 -9.50 1.57
CA ALA A 121 -22.06 -9.94 2.68
C ALA A 121 -20.90 -8.96 2.92
N ILE A 122 -21.01 -7.71 2.43
CA ILE A 122 -20.09 -6.60 2.75
C ILE A 122 -20.30 -6.27 4.23
N ASP A 123 -19.60 -7.02 5.06
CA ASP A 123 -19.50 -6.87 6.50
C ASP A 123 -18.02 -6.62 6.86
N MET A 124 -17.67 -6.56 8.14
CA MET A 124 -16.34 -6.34 8.71
C MET A 124 -15.19 -7.04 7.95
N HIS A 125 -15.48 -8.16 7.28
CA HIS A 125 -14.61 -8.89 6.35
C HIS A 125 -13.98 -8.03 5.26
N LEU A 126 -14.66 -6.98 4.78
CA LEU A 126 -14.27 -6.18 3.61
C LEU A 126 -13.87 -4.74 3.98
N LEU A 127 -14.39 -4.25 5.10
CA LEU A 127 -14.09 -2.93 5.68
C LEU A 127 -12.80 -2.92 6.51
N GLY A 128 -12.19 -4.08 6.77
CA GLY A 128 -10.81 -4.15 7.20
C GLY A 128 -9.90 -3.43 6.20
N THR A 129 -8.80 -2.84 6.67
CA THR A 129 -7.74 -2.30 5.81
C THR A 129 -7.02 -3.44 5.10
N ALA A 130 -7.73 -4.14 4.22
CA ALA A 130 -7.20 -5.17 3.38
C ALA A 130 -6.02 -4.57 2.62
N LEU A 131 -4.92 -5.30 2.65
CA LEU A 131 -3.76 -5.01 1.86
C LEU A 131 -4.17 -4.94 0.38
N MET A 132 -3.97 -3.80 -0.28
CA MET A 132 -4.17 -3.66 -1.74
C MET A 132 -3.45 -4.78 -2.51
N CYS A 133 -2.30 -5.24 -2.01
CA CYS A 133 -1.57 -6.36 -2.58
C CYS A 133 -2.27 -7.73 -2.37
N PHE A 134 -3.04 -7.92 -1.29
CA PHE A 134 -3.72 -9.18 -0.98
C PHE A 134 -5.09 -9.30 -1.66
N VAL A 135 -5.66 -8.22 -2.18
CA VAL A 135 -6.98 -8.25 -2.83
C VAL A 135 -7.04 -9.17 -4.04
N PRO A 136 -6.10 -9.12 -5.00
CA PRO A 136 -6.13 -10.02 -6.15
C PRO A 136 -6.02 -11.49 -5.76
N ILE A 137 -5.31 -11.79 -4.67
CA ILE A 137 -5.16 -13.13 -4.12
C ILE A 137 -6.48 -13.63 -3.55
N LEU A 138 -7.14 -12.81 -2.72
CA LEU A 138 -8.44 -13.15 -2.17
C LEU A 138 -9.47 -13.34 -3.30
N ALA A 139 -9.40 -12.53 -4.36
CA ALA A 139 -10.24 -12.66 -5.55
C ALA A 139 -9.96 -13.98 -6.29
N GLU A 140 -8.68 -14.30 -6.52
CA GLU A 140 -8.27 -15.56 -7.13
C GLU A 140 -8.74 -16.78 -6.30
N MET A 141 -8.57 -16.71 -4.97
CA MET A 141 -9.05 -17.74 -4.05
C MET A 141 -10.57 -17.91 -4.14
N ALA A 142 -11.30 -16.80 -4.17
CA ALA A 142 -12.75 -16.81 -4.26
C ALA A 142 -13.22 -17.43 -5.59
N GLN A 143 -12.56 -17.11 -6.71
CA GLN A 143 -12.83 -17.73 -8.01
C GLN A 143 -12.53 -19.23 -8.02
N ARG A 144 -11.41 -19.65 -7.43
CA ARG A 144 -11.05 -21.08 -7.30
C ARG A 144 -12.08 -21.86 -6.47
N ILE A 145 -12.49 -21.31 -5.33
CA ILE A 145 -13.52 -21.90 -4.46
C ILE A 145 -14.85 -21.98 -5.22
N SER A 146 -15.25 -20.90 -5.90
CA SER A 146 -16.46 -20.87 -6.75
C SER A 146 -16.45 -21.96 -7.82
N GLY A 147 -15.31 -22.14 -8.51
CA GLY A 147 -15.14 -23.19 -9.52
C GLY A 147 -15.25 -24.61 -8.94
N LYS A 148 -14.59 -24.87 -7.79
CA LYS A 148 -14.60 -26.18 -7.11
C LYS A 148 -15.98 -26.55 -6.54
N LEU A 149 -16.81 -25.56 -6.21
CA LEU A 149 -18.16 -25.73 -5.68
C LEU A 149 -19.25 -25.54 -6.73
N HIS A 150 -18.91 -25.61 -8.02
CA HIS A 150 -19.87 -25.52 -9.13
C HIS A 150 -20.76 -24.26 -9.08
N HIS A 151 -20.27 -23.15 -8.52
CA HIS A 151 -20.99 -21.89 -8.38
C HIS A 151 -22.25 -21.95 -7.50
N ASP A 152 -22.34 -22.91 -6.58
CA ASP A 152 -23.40 -22.91 -5.56
C ASP A 152 -23.15 -21.84 -4.49
N MET A 153 -23.78 -20.68 -4.63
CA MET A 153 -23.55 -19.51 -3.76
C MET A 153 -23.85 -19.77 -2.28
N VAL A 154 -24.73 -20.74 -1.97
CA VAL A 154 -25.07 -21.11 -0.58
C VAL A 154 -23.87 -21.69 0.16
N THR A 155 -23.01 -22.41 -0.55
CA THR A 155 -21.78 -22.99 0.01
C THR A 155 -20.54 -22.15 -0.31
N VAL A 156 -20.51 -21.47 -1.46
CA VAL A 156 -19.37 -20.64 -1.88
C VAL A 156 -19.17 -19.44 -0.96
N VAL A 157 -20.21 -18.63 -0.70
CA VAL A 157 -20.09 -17.40 0.09
C VAL A 157 -19.52 -17.68 1.50
N PRO A 158 -20.12 -18.58 2.32
CA PRO A 158 -19.58 -18.84 3.65
C PRO A 158 -18.17 -19.45 3.59
N THR A 159 -17.88 -20.30 2.61
CA THR A 159 -16.54 -20.89 2.44
C THR A 159 -15.49 -19.83 2.09
N VAL A 160 -15.81 -18.88 1.22
CA VAL A 160 -14.90 -17.77 0.84
C VAL A 160 -14.65 -16.82 2.01
N LEU A 161 -15.69 -16.48 2.79
CA LEU A 161 -15.53 -15.64 3.98
C LEU A 161 -14.62 -16.31 5.01
N VAL A 162 -14.89 -17.56 5.38
CA VAL A 162 -14.02 -18.29 6.32
C VAL A 162 -12.61 -18.44 5.75
N ALA A 163 -12.45 -18.73 4.45
CA ALA A 163 -11.14 -18.79 3.81
C ALA A 163 -10.38 -17.46 3.90
N ALA A 164 -11.05 -16.32 3.69
CA ALA A 164 -10.45 -15.00 3.79
C ALA A 164 -9.98 -14.69 5.23
N ALA A 165 -10.79 -15.02 6.25
CA ALA A 165 -10.41 -14.85 7.65
C ALA A 165 -9.23 -15.76 8.04
N MET A 166 -9.30 -17.04 7.64
CA MET A 166 -8.23 -18.01 7.89
C MET A 166 -6.93 -17.66 7.16
N SER A 167 -7.00 -17.06 5.98
CA SER A 167 -5.82 -16.55 5.28
C SER A 167 -5.13 -15.47 6.09
N SER A 168 -5.88 -14.57 6.74
CA SER A 168 -5.32 -13.55 7.63
C SER A 168 -4.60 -14.15 8.83
N VAL A 169 -5.22 -15.14 9.49
CA VAL A 169 -4.58 -15.88 10.60
C VAL A 169 -3.28 -16.54 10.13
N PHE A 170 -3.33 -17.23 8.99
CA PHE A 170 -2.18 -17.95 8.45
C PHE A 170 -1.02 -17.01 8.10
N ILE A 171 -1.31 -15.89 7.42
CA ILE A 171 -0.34 -14.83 7.13
C ILE A 171 0.22 -14.25 8.44
N GLY A 172 -0.65 -14.01 9.41
CA GLY A 172 -0.26 -13.48 10.72
C GLY A 172 0.72 -14.41 11.46
N CYS A 173 0.48 -15.72 11.41
CA CYS A 173 1.39 -16.73 11.95
C CYS A 173 2.75 -16.73 11.24
N ILE A 174 2.76 -16.71 9.89
CA ILE A 174 3.98 -16.61 9.09
C ILE A 174 4.78 -15.37 9.47
N LEU A 175 4.14 -14.20 9.48
CA LEU A 175 4.79 -12.93 9.82
C LEU A 175 5.35 -13.00 11.24
N PHE A 176 4.53 -13.39 12.21
CA PHE A 176 4.94 -13.50 13.59
C PHE A 176 6.16 -14.41 13.76
N THR A 177 6.15 -15.59 13.14
CA THR A 177 7.27 -16.54 13.19
C THR A 177 8.52 -16.03 12.48
N LEU A 178 8.40 -15.43 11.29
CA LEU A 178 9.54 -14.82 10.58
C LEU A 178 10.22 -13.75 11.42
N GLY A 179 9.43 -12.85 12.03
CA GLY A 179 9.95 -11.82 12.91
C GLY A 179 10.50 -12.37 14.22
N TYR A 180 9.89 -13.43 14.78
CA TYR A 180 10.36 -14.07 16.01
C TYR A 180 11.74 -14.73 15.82
N PHE A 181 11.92 -15.46 14.71
CA PHE A 181 13.19 -16.11 14.38
C PHE A 181 14.22 -15.18 13.71
N ARG A 182 13.88 -13.89 13.50
CA ARG A 182 14.72 -12.91 12.80
C ARG A 182 15.13 -13.36 11.39
N LEU A 183 14.25 -14.11 10.72
CA LEU A 183 14.44 -14.58 9.35
C LEU A 183 14.03 -13.53 8.31
N THR A 184 13.73 -12.32 8.76
CA THR A 184 13.23 -11.22 7.94
C THR A 184 14.29 -10.74 6.94
N THR A 185 15.57 -10.96 7.22
CA THR A 185 16.66 -10.68 6.28
C THR A 185 16.59 -11.55 5.01
N ILE A 186 16.10 -12.79 5.10
CA ILE A 186 15.98 -13.72 3.96
C ILE A 186 14.92 -13.25 2.96
N VAL A 187 13.97 -12.45 3.43
CA VAL A 187 12.82 -11.98 2.67
C VAL A 187 13.20 -10.83 1.72
N ASN A 188 14.36 -10.19 1.92
CA ASN A 188 14.80 -8.99 1.20
C ASN A 188 15.49 -9.24 -0.16
N TYR A 189 15.57 -10.48 -0.64
CA TYR A 189 16.34 -10.79 -1.86
C TYR A 189 15.59 -10.64 -3.19
N LEU A 190 14.36 -10.11 -3.19
CA LEU A 190 13.62 -9.92 -4.43
C LEU A 190 14.22 -8.77 -5.26
N PRO A 191 14.66 -9.02 -6.50
CA PRO A 191 15.22 -7.98 -7.36
C PRO A 191 14.19 -6.88 -7.60
N TYR A 192 14.66 -5.62 -7.60
CA TYR A 192 13.81 -4.46 -7.80
C TYR A 192 12.87 -4.57 -9.02
N PRO A 193 13.31 -5.03 -10.22
CA PRO A 193 12.42 -5.18 -11.38
C PRO A 193 11.21 -6.09 -11.14
N VAL A 194 11.35 -7.10 -10.26
CA VAL A 194 10.24 -8.00 -9.89
C VAL A 194 9.21 -7.27 -9.06
N ILE A 195 9.66 -6.53 -8.05
CA ILE A 195 8.80 -5.72 -7.17
C ILE A 195 8.05 -4.67 -8.00
N ALA A 196 8.80 -3.95 -8.84
CA ALA A 196 8.28 -2.93 -9.72
C ALA A 196 7.27 -3.48 -10.73
N GLY A 197 7.57 -4.63 -11.36
CA GLY A 197 6.68 -5.34 -12.28
C GLY A 197 5.39 -5.82 -11.62
N PHE A 198 5.48 -6.41 -10.43
CA PHE A 198 4.31 -6.85 -9.66
C PHE A 198 3.40 -5.67 -9.28
N LEU A 199 3.96 -4.59 -8.71
CA LEU A 199 3.17 -3.43 -8.29
C LEU A 199 2.56 -2.68 -9.48
N SER A 200 3.27 -2.61 -10.60
CA SER A 200 2.72 -2.07 -11.85
C SER A 200 1.63 -2.96 -12.44
N GLY A 201 1.77 -4.29 -12.37
CA GLY A 201 0.76 -5.26 -12.80
C GLY A 201 -0.52 -5.14 -11.96
N LEU A 202 -0.36 -5.01 -10.64
CA LEU A 202 -1.46 -4.66 -9.73
C LEU A 202 -2.12 -3.35 -10.16
N GLY A 203 -1.34 -2.32 -10.48
CA GLY A 203 -1.87 -1.04 -10.95
C GLY A 203 -2.69 -1.16 -12.24
N ALA A 204 -2.25 -1.98 -13.20
CA ALA A 204 -2.99 -2.22 -14.44
C ALA A 204 -4.34 -2.91 -14.19
N VAL A 205 -4.38 -3.88 -13.28
CA VAL A 205 -5.62 -4.53 -12.85
C VAL A 205 -6.55 -3.55 -12.13
N LEU A 206 -6.02 -2.65 -11.29
CA LEU A 206 -6.83 -1.61 -10.64
C LEU A 206 -7.43 -0.61 -11.65
N ILE A 207 -6.70 -0.24 -12.70
CA ILE A 207 -7.23 0.58 -13.80
C ILE A 207 -8.39 -0.14 -14.49
N LYS A 208 -8.18 -1.41 -14.88
CA LYS A 208 -9.25 -2.24 -15.49
C LYS A 208 -10.48 -2.30 -14.58
N ASN A 209 -10.29 -2.60 -13.30
CA ASN A 209 -11.39 -2.72 -12.34
C ASN A 209 -12.08 -1.38 -12.08
N GLY A 210 -11.36 -0.26 -12.11
CA GLY A 210 -11.96 1.08 -11.98
C GLY A 210 -12.89 1.41 -13.15
N ILE A 211 -12.50 1.01 -14.36
CA ILE A 211 -13.36 1.10 -15.55
C ILE A 211 -14.59 0.20 -15.38
N GLU A 212 -14.38 -1.06 -14.99
CA GLU A 212 -15.43 -2.07 -14.85
C GLU A 212 -16.47 -1.69 -13.79
N VAL A 213 -16.05 -1.13 -12.66
CA VAL A 213 -16.94 -0.59 -11.62
C VAL A 213 -17.79 0.58 -12.15
N SER A 214 -17.22 1.41 -13.02
CA SER A 214 -17.93 2.59 -13.56
C SER A 214 -19.00 2.20 -14.58
N THR A 215 -18.73 1.19 -15.41
CA THR A 215 -19.55 0.85 -16.59
C THR A 215 -20.29 -0.47 -16.50
N ASN A 216 -19.96 -1.33 -15.52
CA ASN A 216 -20.29 -2.74 -15.48
C ASN A 216 -19.74 -3.57 -16.68
N VAL A 217 -18.77 -3.04 -17.44
CA VAL A 217 -18.12 -3.77 -18.55
C VAL A 217 -16.60 -3.67 -18.47
N GLY A 218 -15.90 -4.75 -18.85
CA GLY A 218 -14.44 -4.81 -18.78
C GLY A 218 -13.72 -3.81 -19.69
N PHE A 219 -14.33 -3.45 -20.82
CA PHE A 219 -13.79 -2.45 -21.74
C PHE A 219 -14.94 -1.65 -22.38
N PRO A 220 -14.92 -0.30 -22.30
CA PRO A 220 -15.98 0.53 -22.86
C PRO A 220 -15.85 0.57 -24.39
N THR A 221 -16.86 0.06 -25.08
CA THR A 221 -16.91 0.02 -26.55
C THR A 221 -18.05 0.87 -27.13
N SER A 222 -19.08 1.18 -26.33
CA SER A 222 -20.23 1.97 -26.74
C SER A 222 -20.16 3.39 -26.20
N VAL A 223 -20.89 4.32 -26.84
CA VAL A 223 -21.02 5.72 -26.37
C VAL A 223 -21.55 5.77 -24.94
N GLU A 224 -22.52 4.91 -24.60
CA GLU A 224 -23.09 4.81 -23.25
C GLU A 224 -22.06 4.37 -22.21
N THR A 225 -21.23 3.38 -22.53
CA THR A 225 -20.15 2.99 -21.61
C THR A 225 -19.07 4.08 -21.50
N LEU A 226 -18.83 4.83 -22.57
CA LEU A 226 -17.86 5.94 -22.56
C LEU A 226 -18.36 7.13 -21.75
N THR A 227 -19.65 7.46 -21.80
CA THR A 227 -20.24 8.49 -20.94
C THR A 227 -20.10 8.11 -19.47
N LEU A 228 -20.35 6.85 -19.10
CA LEU A 228 -20.18 6.34 -17.74
C LEU A 228 -18.73 6.42 -17.22
N VAL A 229 -17.72 6.20 -18.07
CA VAL A 229 -16.29 6.29 -17.70
C VAL A 229 -15.79 7.73 -17.63
N CYS A 230 -16.38 8.66 -18.39
CA CYS A 230 -15.83 10.01 -18.53
C CYS A 230 -15.60 10.72 -17.18
N PRO A 231 -16.54 10.72 -16.22
CA PRO A 231 -16.31 11.29 -14.89
C PRO A 231 -15.23 10.56 -14.07
N THR A 232 -15.06 9.25 -14.26
CA THR A 232 -13.97 8.46 -13.66
C THR A 232 -12.61 8.95 -14.15
N VAL A 233 -12.45 9.13 -15.46
CA VAL A 233 -11.20 9.65 -16.05
C VAL A 233 -10.96 11.09 -15.63
N LEU A 234 -12.01 11.92 -15.58
CA LEU A 234 -11.91 13.31 -15.11
C LEU A 234 -11.47 13.38 -13.65
N PHE A 235 -12.02 12.52 -12.77
CA PHE A 235 -11.61 12.40 -11.38
C PHE A 235 -10.10 12.15 -11.26
N VAL A 236 -9.59 11.19 -12.03
CA VAL A 236 -8.16 10.83 -12.04
C VAL A 236 -7.31 11.98 -12.59
N LEU A 237 -7.76 12.64 -13.67
CA LEU A 237 -7.04 13.77 -14.25
C LEU A 237 -6.90 14.91 -13.23
N ILE A 238 -7.98 15.29 -12.54
CA ILE A 238 -7.94 16.33 -11.51
C ILE A 238 -7.02 15.91 -10.36
N ALA A 239 -7.07 14.65 -9.93
CA ALA A 239 -6.18 14.14 -8.88
C ALA A 239 -4.69 14.20 -9.29
N CYS A 240 -4.37 13.84 -10.54
CA CYS A 240 -3.01 13.92 -11.08
C CYS A 240 -2.53 15.39 -11.21
N VAL A 241 -3.40 16.30 -11.66
CA VAL A 241 -3.08 17.73 -11.72
C VAL A 241 -2.85 18.29 -10.31
N ALA A 242 -3.70 17.95 -9.35
CA ALA A 242 -3.52 18.35 -7.95
C ALA A 242 -2.18 17.85 -7.37
N LYS A 243 -1.78 16.61 -7.71
CA LYS A 243 -0.47 16.05 -7.37
C LYS A 243 0.68 16.88 -7.98
N GLN A 244 0.56 17.29 -9.25
CA GLN A 244 1.57 18.12 -9.92
C GLN A 244 1.75 19.48 -9.23
N TYR A 245 0.67 20.07 -8.72
CA TYR A 245 0.70 21.29 -7.91
C TYR A 245 1.07 21.05 -6.43
N ARG A 246 1.53 19.84 -6.07
CA ARG A 246 1.93 19.45 -4.71
C ARG A 246 0.81 19.63 -3.67
N VAL A 247 -0.45 19.57 -4.09
CA VAL A 247 -1.59 19.56 -3.16
C VAL A 247 -1.59 18.22 -2.42
N SER A 248 -1.69 18.27 -1.10
CA SER A 248 -1.68 17.06 -0.28
C SER A 248 -2.85 16.13 -0.66
N PRO A 249 -2.61 14.81 -0.87
CA PRO A 249 -3.64 13.81 -1.14
C PRO A 249 -4.81 13.86 -0.13
N THR A 250 -4.47 14.20 1.10
CA THR A 250 -5.36 14.45 2.23
C THR A 250 -6.44 15.49 2.01
N VAL A 251 -6.14 16.51 1.21
CA VAL A 251 -7.07 17.59 0.87
C VAL A 251 -7.75 17.24 -0.45
N THR A 252 -6.97 16.74 -1.41
CA THR A 252 -7.43 16.36 -2.75
C THR A 252 -8.56 15.33 -2.70
N PHE A 253 -8.40 14.22 -1.97
CA PHE A 253 -9.38 13.13 -1.98
C PHE A 253 -10.73 13.48 -1.32
N PRO A 254 -10.79 14.10 -0.13
CA PRO A 254 -12.06 14.54 0.42
C PRO A 254 -12.80 15.53 -0.47
N ILE A 255 -12.08 16.51 -1.06
CA ILE A 255 -12.68 17.49 -1.98
C ILE A 255 -13.18 16.79 -3.25
N LEU A 256 -12.38 15.89 -3.83
CA LEU A 256 -12.79 15.15 -5.03
C LEU A 256 -13.97 14.23 -4.76
N ILE A 257 -13.98 13.49 -3.65
CA ILE A 257 -15.08 12.59 -3.29
C ILE A 257 -16.36 13.40 -3.03
N LEU A 258 -16.32 14.37 -2.11
CA LEU A 258 -17.49 15.17 -1.77
C LEU A 258 -17.96 16.03 -2.95
N GLY A 259 -17.02 16.64 -3.66
CA GLY A 259 -17.30 17.47 -4.84
C GLY A 259 -17.86 16.68 -6.01
N SER A 260 -17.39 15.45 -6.24
CA SER A 260 -17.96 14.59 -7.30
C SER A 260 -19.35 14.08 -6.94
N ILE A 261 -19.61 13.72 -5.69
CA ILE A 261 -20.95 13.32 -5.22
C ILE A 261 -21.91 14.51 -5.33
N ALA A 262 -21.53 15.68 -4.80
CA ALA A 262 -22.37 16.88 -4.85
C ALA A 262 -22.60 17.34 -6.29
N GLY A 263 -21.55 17.35 -7.12
CA GLY A 263 -21.62 17.70 -8.53
C GLY A 263 -22.52 16.76 -9.32
N PHE A 264 -22.46 15.45 -9.06
CA PHE A 264 -23.37 14.47 -9.67
C PHE A 264 -24.83 14.76 -9.33
N HIS A 265 -25.17 14.93 -8.05
CA HIS A 265 -26.56 15.20 -7.64
C HIS A 265 -27.06 16.56 -8.13
N LEU A 266 -26.18 17.57 -8.20
CA LEU A 266 -26.50 18.86 -8.81
C LEU A 266 -26.83 18.72 -10.29
N VAL A 267 -26.01 17.98 -11.05
CA VAL A 267 -26.27 17.73 -12.47
C VAL A 267 -27.55 16.90 -12.64
N ALA A 268 -27.73 15.84 -11.85
CA ALA A 268 -28.91 14.99 -11.91
C ALA A 268 -30.20 15.75 -11.59
N SER A 269 -30.16 16.72 -10.68
CA SER A 269 -31.33 17.56 -10.34
C SER A 269 -31.61 18.63 -11.39
N VAL A 270 -30.59 19.29 -11.94
CA VAL A 270 -30.75 20.35 -12.95
C VAL A 270 -31.10 19.78 -14.33
N ALA A 271 -30.52 18.63 -14.68
CA ALA A 271 -30.70 17.94 -15.96
C ALA A 271 -31.61 16.71 -15.84
N ALA A 272 -32.55 16.71 -14.88
CA ALA A 272 -33.41 15.56 -14.56
C ALA A 272 -34.20 15.00 -15.77
N ALA A 273 -34.50 15.84 -16.77
CA ALA A 273 -35.18 15.42 -18.00
C ALA A 273 -34.25 14.81 -19.06
N ALA A 274 -32.94 15.02 -18.95
CA ALA A 274 -31.94 14.62 -19.94
C ALA A 274 -30.98 13.52 -19.45
N MET A 275 -30.87 13.33 -18.13
CA MET A 275 -29.95 12.37 -17.52
C MET A 275 -30.72 11.43 -16.59
N ASP A 276 -30.72 10.14 -16.93
CA ASP A 276 -31.13 9.09 -16.02
C ASP A 276 -30.00 8.81 -15.01
N PRO A 277 -30.20 8.97 -13.68
CA PRO A 277 -29.19 8.70 -12.68
C PRO A 277 -29.00 7.21 -12.39
N THR A 278 -29.94 6.35 -12.78
CA THR A 278 -29.93 4.92 -12.42
C THR A 278 -28.67 4.16 -12.89
N PRO A 279 -28.16 4.31 -14.13
CA PRO A 279 -26.97 3.57 -14.56
C PRO A 279 -25.68 4.01 -13.84
N TRP A 280 -25.68 5.18 -13.19
CA TRP A 280 -24.54 5.74 -12.48
C TRP A 280 -24.47 5.30 -11.02
N LEU A 281 -25.60 4.89 -10.45
CA LEU A 281 -25.72 4.44 -9.06
C LEU A 281 -25.64 2.91 -8.99
N PHE A 282 -25.52 2.39 -7.76
CA PHE A 282 -25.64 0.96 -7.51
C PHE A 282 -27.13 0.56 -7.53
N ASP A 283 -27.45 -0.49 -8.26
CA ASP A 283 -28.81 -1.04 -8.33
C ASP A 283 -29.08 -1.96 -7.13
N TRP A 284 -29.08 -1.37 -5.93
CA TRP A 284 -29.35 -2.10 -4.70
C TRP A 284 -30.72 -1.72 -4.15
N SER A 285 -31.60 -2.70 -3.96
CA SER A 285 -32.94 -2.43 -3.44
C SER A 285 -32.90 -2.09 -1.95
N PRO A 286 -33.74 -1.16 -1.46
CA PRO A 286 -33.85 -0.87 -0.01
C PRO A 286 -34.18 -2.11 0.82
N HIS A 287 -34.95 -3.04 0.25
CA HIS A 287 -35.25 -4.33 0.87
C HIS A 287 -33.98 -5.19 1.02
N MET A 288 -33.14 -5.26 -0.02
CA MET A 288 -31.86 -5.95 0.07
C MET A 288 -30.99 -5.32 1.15
N LEU A 289 -30.82 -3.99 1.16
CA LEU A 289 -30.01 -3.32 2.20
C LEU A 289 -30.54 -3.51 3.61
N ALA A 290 -31.87 -3.51 3.80
CA ALA A 290 -32.49 -3.74 5.10
C ALA A 290 -32.32 -5.20 5.56
N ALA A 291 -32.32 -6.15 4.62
CA ALA A 291 -32.08 -7.56 4.87
C ALA A 291 -30.60 -7.91 4.96
N THR A 292 -29.68 -7.07 4.46
CA THR A 292 -28.23 -7.26 4.54
C THR A 292 -27.82 -7.19 6.01
N PRO A 293 -27.40 -8.32 6.61
CA PRO A 293 -27.01 -8.34 8.00
C PRO A 293 -25.70 -7.57 8.16
N ARG A 294 -25.71 -6.58 9.05
CA ARG A 294 -24.54 -5.74 9.36
C ARG A 294 -23.41 -6.52 10.05
N TRP A 295 -23.62 -7.80 10.35
CA TRP A 295 -22.71 -8.72 11.02
C TRP A 295 -22.79 -10.10 10.36
N TYR A 296 -22.93 -10.18 9.03
CA TYR A 296 -23.12 -11.43 8.28
C TYR A 296 -22.19 -12.57 8.77
N SER A 297 -20.88 -12.30 8.89
CA SER A 297 -19.89 -13.31 9.28
C SER A 297 -20.09 -13.86 10.70
N TRP A 298 -20.87 -13.16 11.53
CA TRP A 298 -21.10 -13.47 12.94
C TRP A 298 -22.53 -13.90 13.26
N ALA A 299 -23.52 -13.35 12.55
CA ALA A 299 -24.94 -13.49 12.85
C ALA A 299 -25.62 -14.53 11.95
N GLU A 300 -25.23 -14.61 10.68
CA GLU A 300 -25.97 -15.37 9.66
C GLU A 300 -25.10 -16.44 8.97
N LEU A 301 -23.81 -16.54 9.33
CA LEU A 301 -22.90 -17.51 8.76
C LEU A 301 -23.32 -18.94 9.14
N SER A 302 -23.81 -19.70 8.17
CA SER A 302 -24.14 -21.12 8.35
C SER A 302 -22.87 -21.96 8.34
N TRP A 303 -22.32 -22.26 9.52
CA TRP A 303 -21.13 -23.11 9.68
C TRP A 303 -21.26 -24.49 9.02
N GLY A 304 -22.49 -25.02 8.89
CA GLY A 304 -22.77 -26.27 8.19
C GLY A 304 -22.64 -26.20 6.66
N SER A 305 -22.70 -25.00 6.08
CA SER A 305 -22.50 -24.77 4.63
C SER A 305 -21.04 -24.54 4.26
N VAL A 306 -20.16 -24.37 5.26
CA VAL A 306 -18.72 -24.16 5.04
C VAL A 306 -18.08 -25.46 4.56
N GLN A 307 -17.49 -25.42 3.38
CA GLN A 307 -16.84 -26.57 2.76
C GLN A 307 -15.37 -26.61 3.16
N TRP A 308 -15.10 -27.13 4.37
CA TRP A 308 -13.77 -27.14 5.00
C TRP A 308 -12.68 -27.74 4.12
N THR A 309 -12.95 -28.85 3.43
CA THR A 309 -11.97 -29.50 2.54
C THR A 309 -11.55 -28.57 1.38
N VAL A 310 -12.53 -27.92 0.76
CA VAL A 310 -12.29 -26.98 -0.36
C VAL A 310 -11.58 -25.72 0.14
N MET A 311 -11.95 -25.23 1.33
CA MET A 311 -11.31 -24.10 1.99
C MET A 311 -9.83 -24.39 2.28
N PHE A 312 -9.52 -25.49 2.97
CA PHE A 312 -8.14 -25.86 3.31
C PHE A 312 -7.29 -26.12 2.07
N ALA A 313 -7.84 -26.81 1.06
CA ALA A 313 -7.14 -27.01 -0.20
C ALA A 313 -6.79 -25.67 -0.88
N SER A 314 -7.75 -24.75 -0.94
CA SER A 314 -7.55 -23.41 -1.52
C SER A 314 -6.56 -22.57 -0.71
N LEU A 315 -6.58 -22.69 0.62
CA LEU A 315 -5.63 -22.03 1.52
C LEU A 315 -4.20 -22.53 1.28
N VAL A 316 -4.00 -23.84 1.15
CA VAL A 316 -2.68 -24.46 0.91
C VAL A 316 -2.12 -24.06 -0.47
N GLU A 317 -2.97 -24.08 -1.50
CA GLU A 317 -2.59 -23.68 -2.86
C GLU A 317 -2.08 -22.24 -2.94
N ILE A 318 -2.60 -21.34 -2.09
CA ILE A 318 -2.30 -19.91 -2.16
C ILE A 318 -1.14 -19.48 -1.26
N VAL A 319 -0.64 -20.37 -0.40
CA VAL A 319 0.51 -20.14 0.49
C VAL A 319 1.73 -19.57 -0.23
N PRO A 320 2.18 -20.11 -1.38
CA PRO A 320 3.36 -19.58 -2.06
C PRO A 320 3.16 -18.13 -2.49
N THR A 321 1.98 -17.81 -3.01
CA THR A 321 1.60 -16.45 -3.42
C THR A 321 1.54 -15.51 -2.22
N LEU A 322 0.96 -15.97 -1.10
CA LEU A 322 0.91 -15.19 0.14
C LEU A 322 2.29 -14.88 0.72
N LEU A 323 3.16 -15.89 0.80
CA LEU A 323 4.54 -15.73 1.27
C LEU A 323 5.29 -14.72 0.41
N LEU A 324 5.15 -14.84 -0.91
CA LEU A 324 5.77 -13.93 -1.85
C LEU A 324 5.30 -12.48 -1.67
N LEU A 325 4.00 -12.24 -1.47
CA LEU A 325 3.48 -10.89 -1.28
C LEU A 325 3.85 -10.30 0.07
N VAL A 326 3.88 -11.13 1.11
CA VAL A 326 4.50 -10.77 2.39
C VAL A 326 5.92 -10.27 2.13
N SER A 327 6.71 -10.98 1.32
CA SER A 327 8.07 -10.57 0.99
C SER A 327 8.15 -9.26 0.21
N LEU A 328 7.34 -9.10 -0.82
CA LEU A 328 7.31 -7.89 -1.64
C LEU A 328 6.92 -6.66 -0.82
N LYS A 329 5.84 -6.76 -0.05
CA LYS A 329 5.38 -5.67 0.81
C LYS A 329 6.41 -5.33 1.88
N TYR A 330 7.10 -6.36 2.37
CA TYR A 330 8.13 -6.21 3.38
C TYR A 330 9.33 -5.41 2.89
N SER A 331 9.86 -5.75 1.72
CA SER A 331 10.96 -5.00 1.10
C SER A 331 10.64 -3.52 0.93
N VAL A 332 9.38 -3.18 0.60
CA VAL A 332 8.92 -1.79 0.49
C VAL A 332 8.79 -1.11 1.87
N LEU A 333 8.34 -1.85 2.89
CA LEU A 333 8.12 -1.30 4.24
C LEU A 333 9.42 -0.81 4.86
N ILE A 334 10.50 -1.59 4.75
CA ILE A 334 11.79 -1.26 5.39
C ILE A 334 12.30 0.09 4.93
N GLY A 335 12.43 0.29 3.61
CA GLY A 335 12.94 1.53 3.04
C GLY A 335 12.05 2.72 3.36
N SER A 336 10.74 2.51 3.45
CA SER A 336 9.80 3.57 3.77
C SER A 336 9.88 4.00 5.24
N LEU A 337 9.99 3.05 6.16
CA LEU A 337 9.88 3.32 7.60
C LEU A 337 11.12 4.01 8.17
N SER A 338 12.32 3.62 7.70
CA SER A 338 13.57 4.31 8.05
C SER A 338 13.57 5.75 7.57
N THR A 339 13.07 5.98 6.36
CA THR A 339 12.99 7.31 5.73
C THR A 339 12.00 8.22 6.45
N ILE A 340 10.80 7.72 6.76
CA ILE A 340 9.74 8.53 7.40
C ILE A 340 10.13 8.96 8.81
N PHE A 341 10.67 8.05 9.62
CA PHE A 341 10.93 8.32 11.03
C PHE A 341 12.39 8.74 11.32
N GLN A 342 13.22 8.84 10.28
CA GLN A 342 14.65 9.19 10.37
C GLN A 342 15.39 8.41 11.48
N ARG A 343 15.00 7.16 11.71
CA ARG A 343 15.55 6.31 12.77
C ARG A 343 15.56 4.85 12.34
N ASN A 344 16.48 4.09 12.90
CA ASN A 344 16.52 2.64 12.73
C ASN A 344 15.33 2.01 13.46
N VAL A 345 14.33 1.56 12.70
CA VAL A 345 13.20 0.80 13.24
C VAL A 345 13.53 -0.68 13.17
N SER A 346 13.45 -1.38 14.30
CA SER A 346 13.66 -2.82 14.36
C SER A 346 12.58 -3.53 13.57
N VAL A 347 12.96 -4.03 12.41
CA VAL A 347 12.00 -4.55 11.46
C VAL A 347 11.35 -5.87 11.93
N ASP A 348 12.12 -6.70 12.61
CA ASP A 348 11.63 -7.95 13.22
C ASP A 348 10.44 -7.70 14.16
N VAL A 349 10.52 -6.66 14.99
CA VAL A 349 9.46 -6.27 15.94
C VAL A 349 8.23 -5.76 15.20
N GLU A 350 8.43 -4.99 14.15
CA GLU A 350 7.32 -4.46 13.34
C GLU A 350 6.56 -5.60 12.65
N ILE A 351 7.28 -6.55 12.06
CA ILE A 351 6.67 -7.74 11.46
C ILE A 351 5.92 -8.57 12.50
N GLN A 352 6.50 -8.79 13.68
CA GLN A 352 5.82 -9.51 14.75
C GLN A 352 4.52 -8.82 15.14
N THR A 353 4.51 -7.49 15.17
CA THR A 353 3.32 -6.69 15.49
C THR A 353 2.25 -6.83 14.40
N ILE A 354 2.64 -6.72 13.13
CA ILE A 354 1.73 -6.97 12.00
C ILE A 354 1.18 -8.40 12.06
N GLY A 355 2.02 -9.38 12.41
CA GLY A 355 1.62 -10.78 12.56
C GLY A 355 0.55 -10.97 13.62
N LYS A 356 0.76 -10.41 14.82
CA LYS A 356 -0.23 -10.43 15.91
C LYS A 356 -1.55 -9.78 15.50
N VAL A 357 -1.48 -8.61 14.85
CA VAL A 357 -2.69 -7.88 14.41
C VAL A 357 -3.45 -8.69 13.37
N ASN A 358 -2.78 -9.37 12.43
CA ASN A 358 -3.45 -10.23 11.45
C ASN A 358 -4.04 -11.50 12.06
N ILE A 359 -3.38 -12.10 13.05
CA ILE A 359 -3.96 -13.23 13.81
C ILE A 359 -5.25 -12.77 14.49
N ILE A 360 -5.22 -11.66 15.23
CA ILE A 360 -6.39 -11.13 15.92
C ILE A 360 -7.48 -10.76 14.91
N ALA A 361 -7.14 -10.05 13.83
CA ALA A 361 -8.09 -9.67 12.79
C ALA A 361 -8.77 -10.89 12.17
N GLY A 362 -8.01 -11.92 11.79
CA GLY A 362 -8.55 -13.15 11.22
C GLY A 362 -9.43 -13.94 12.19
N LEU A 363 -9.07 -14.01 13.48
CA LEU A 363 -9.92 -14.63 14.51
C LEU A 363 -11.24 -13.90 14.73
N VAL A 364 -11.24 -12.58 14.50
CA VAL A 364 -12.43 -11.74 14.50
C VAL A 364 -13.05 -11.69 13.08
N GLY A 365 -12.74 -12.64 12.19
CA GLY A 365 -13.40 -12.72 10.88
C GLY A 365 -13.05 -11.58 9.91
N CYS A 366 -11.87 -10.97 10.02
CA CYS A 366 -11.40 -9.93 9.10
C CYS A 366 -10.32 -10.48 8.15
N CYS A 367 -10.20 -9.93 6.95
CA CYS A 367 -9.17 -10.30 5.96
C CYS A 367 -7.75 -9.79 6.28
N GLY A 368 -7.53 -9.20 7.46
CA GLY A 368 -6.23 -8.67 7.89
C GLY A 368 -5.85 -7.30 7.33
N GLY A 369 -4.67 -6.81 7.71
CA GLY A 369 -4.16 -5.52 7.27
C GLY A 369 -2.67 -5.28 7.55
N THR A 370 -2.16 -4.16 7.06
CA THR A 370 -0.79 -3.70 7.31
C THR A 370 -0.71 -2.18 7.44
N HIS A 371 0.50 -1.67 7.68
CA HIS A 371 0.79 -0.24 7.66
C HIS A 371 0.35 0.44 6.37
N TYR A 372 -0.45 1.48 6.53
CA TYR A 372 -0.68 2.43 5.46
C TYR A 372 0.36 3.56 5.56
N VAL A 373 1.52 3.29 4.93
CA VAL A 373 2.73 4.13 4.99
C VAL A 373 2.43 5.59 4.64
N SER A 374 1.59 5.84 3.64
CA SER A 374 1.22 7.21 3.22
C SER A 374 0.45 7.98 4.30
N ALA A 375 -0.49 7.34 5.01
CA ALA A 375 -1.14 8.00 6.14
C ALA A 375 -0.17 8.20 7.30
N MET A 376 0.72 7.25 7.57
CA MET A 376 1.71 7.41 8.63
C MET A 376 2.65 8.59 8.38
N ALA A 377 3.15 8.75 7.14
CA ALA A 377 3.98 9.88 6.74
C ALA A 377 3.26 11.22 6.91
N LEU A 378 1.98 11.25 6.55
CA LEU A 378 1.14 12.43 6.72
C LEU A 378 0.90 12.79 8.20
N LEU A 379 0.55 11.79 9.02
CA LEU A 379 0.34 11.98 10.46
C LEU A 379 1.62 12.50 11.13
N ALA A 380 2.78 12.02 10.68
CA ALA A 380 4.08 12.54 11.11
C ALA A 380 4.27 14.00 10.69
N ASN A 381 3.92 14.38 9.45
CA ASN A 381 4.01 15.76 8.97
C ASN A 381 3.13 16.73 9.76
N PHE A 382 1.94 16.30 10.20
CA PHE A 382 1.05 17.13 11.02
C PHE A 382 1.48 17.24 12.49
N LYS A 383 2.57 16.57 12.89
CA LYS A 383 2.98 16.44 14.30
C LYS A 383 1.83 15.98 15.20
N ALA A 384 0.91 15.18 14.64
CA ALA A 384 -0.23 14.67 15.38
C ALA A 384 0.24 13.68 16.46
N HIS A 385 -0.57 13.50 17.50
CA HIS A 385 -0.27 12.53 18.54
C HIS A 385 -0.16 11.12 17.92
N PRO A 386 0.81 10.28 18.33
CA PRO A 386 1.09 9.00 17.66
C PRO A 386 -0.06 7.98 17.71
N ARG A 387 -1.03 8.15 18.62
CA ARG A 387 -2.12 7.17 18.85
C ARG A 387 -3.52 7.74 18.67
N LEU A 388 -3.72 9.03 18.92
CA LEU A 388 -5.07 9.60 19.04
C LEU A 388 -5.82 9.63 17.69
N PRO A 389 -5.19 10.04 16.56
CA PRO A 389 -5.81 9.96 15.24
C PRO A 389 -6.24 8.54 14.86
N VAL A 390 -5.48 7.52 15.27
CA VAL A 390 -5.78 6.12 14.98
C VAL A 390 -7.01 5.65 15.76
N VAL A 391 -7.15 6.06 17.02
CA VAL A 391 -8.35 5.76 17.83
C VAL A 391 -9.59 6.45 17.26
N ILE A 392 -9.45 7.72 16.84
CA ILE A 392 -10.53 8.47 16.18
C ILE A 392 -10.93 7.78 14.87
N CYS A 393 -9.95 7.38 14.06
CA CYS A 393 -10.17 6.62 12.83
C CYS A 393 -10.92 5.32 13.09
N ALA A 394 -10.53 4.54 14.12
CA ALA A 394 -11.20 3.30 14.50
C ALA A 394 -12.64 3.55 14.96
N GLY A 395 -12.88 4.60 15.75
CA GLY A 395 -14.22 5.02 16.17
C GLY A 395 -15.11 5.39 14.98
N LEU A 396 -14.58 6.17 14.03
CA LEU A 396 -15.30 6.52 12.81
C LEU A 396 -15.62 5.29 11.94
N GLN A 397 -14.69 4.33 11.84
CA GLN A 397 -14.93 3.06 11.15
C GLN A 397 -16.06 2.25 11.81
N LEU A 398 -16.09 2.18 13.13
CA LEU A 398 -17.16 1.53 13.89
C LEU A 398 -18.50 2.25 13.70
N THR A 399 -18.51 3.59 13.65
CA THR A 399 -19.75 4.34 13.37
C THR A 399 -20.26 4.11 11.95
N LEU A 400 -19.37 4.10 10.95
CA LEU A 400 -19.73 3.79 9.56
C LEU A 400 -20.36 2.40 9.47
N TRP A 401 -19.81 1.43 10.20
CA TRP A 401 -20.35 0.08 10.28
C TRP A 401 -21.73 0.02 10.94
N GLY A 402 -21.95 0.80 12.01
CA GLY A 402 -23.25 0.93 12.65
C GLY A 402 -24.34 1.53 11.74
N VAL A 403 -23.96 2.51 10.90
CA VAL A 403 -24.84 3.15 9.91
C VAL A 403 -25.17 2.19 8.75
N GLY A 404 -24.24 1.32 8.37
CA GLY A 404 -24.42 0.33 7.30
C GLY A 404 -24.24 0.90 5.89
N LEU A 405 -24.72 0.17 4.88
CA LEU A 405 -24.45 0.47 3.46
C LEU A 405 -25.41 1.48 2.83
N THR A 406 -26.45 1.93 3.54
CA THR A 406 -27.46 2.86 3.00
C THR A 406 -26.87 4.14 2.40
N PRO A 407 -25.83 4.77 2.98
CA PRO A 407 -25.23 5.96 2.37
C PRO A 407 -24.64 5.71 0.98
N LEU A 408 -24.21 4.48 0.66
CA LEU A 408 -23.63 4.15 -0.65
C LEU A 408 -24.64 4.22 -1.79
N LEU A 409 -25.96 4.15 -1.52
CA LEU A 409 -27.00 4.33 -2.54
C LEU A 409 -26.96 5.71 -3.20
N TYR A 410 -26.39 6.70 -2.51
CA TYR A 410 -26.27 8.07 -3.00
C TYR A 410 -24.90 8.35 -3.62
N ILE A 411 -23.97 7.39 -3.61
CA ILE A 411 -22.62 7.58 -4.12
C ILE A 411 -22.54 6.99 -5.54
N PRO A 412 -22.20 7.80 -6.56
CA PRO A 412 -22.04 7.30 -7.92
C PRO A 412 -20.87 6.32 -8.05
N LYS A 413 -21.07 5.27 -8.85
CA LYS A 413 -20.06 4.22 -9.10
C LYS A 413 -18.75 4.78 -9.63
N PHE A 414 -18.81 5.85 -10.43
CA PHE A 414 -17.62 6.49 -11.01
C PHE A 414 -16.66 7.06 -9.95
N VAL A 415 -17.14 7.35 -8.73
CA VAL A 415 -16.27 7.81 -7.63
C VAL A 415 -15.35 6.68 -7.18
N PHE A 416 -15.91 5.47 -6.98
CA PHE A 416 -15.13 4.28 -6.66
C PHE A 416 -14.22 3.86 -7.82
N GLY A 417 -14.73 3.97 -9.06
CA GLY A 417 -13.94 3.78 -10.27
C GLY A 417 -12.75 4.73 -10.37
N GLY A 418 -12.95 6.02 -10.07
CA GLY A 418 -11.92 7.06 -10.09
C GLY A 418 -10.84 6.83 -9.04
N LEU A 419 -11.23 6.41 -7.84
CA LEU A 419 -10.29 6.05 -6.77
C LEU A 419 -9.43 4.84 -7.16
N LEU A 420 -10.05 3.77 -7.67
CA LEU A 420 -9.35 2.58 -8.17
C LEU A 420 -8.37 2.93 -9.28
N MET A 421 -8.86 3.66 -10.28
CA MET A 421 -8.07 4.04 -11.45
C MET A 421 -6.92 4.97 -11.06
N TYR A 422 -7.13 5.91 -10.13
CA TYR A 422 -6.05 6.77 -9.62
C TYR A 422 -4.95 5.95 -8.94
N ILE A 423 -5.31 5.01 -8.05
CA ILE A 423 -4.33 4.15 -7.38
C ILE A 423 -3.56 3.32 -8.41
N GLY A 424 -4.26 2.81 -9.42
CA GLY A 424 -3.63 2.08 -10.51
C GLY A 424 -2.64 2.93 -11.32
N VAL A 425 -3.02 4.15 -11.70
CA VAL A 425 -2.13 5.12 -12.36
C VAL A 425 -0.94 5.46 -11.48
N HIS A 426 -1.15 5.67 -10.17
CA HIS A 426 -0.08 5.95 -9.22
C HIS A 426 0.96 4.82 -9.13
N PHE A 427 0.53 3.56 -9.19
CA PHE A 427 1.46 2.42 -9.24
C PHE A 427 2.21 2.35 -10.56
N LEU A 428 1.55 2.52 -11.70
CA LEU A 428 2.24 2.56 -13.00
C LEU A 428 3.26 3.70 -13.05
N GLU A 429 2.90 4.88 -12.55
CA GLU A 429 3.78 6.04 -12.53
C GLU A 429 5.03 5.77 -11.67
N ASN A 430 4.86 5.30 -10.43
CA ASN A 430 5.97 5.16 -9.49
C ASN A 430 6.86 3.94 -9.74
N TYR A 431 6.31 2.86 -10.29
CA TYR A 431 7.05 1.59 -10.42
C TYR A 431 7.43 1.25 -11.86
N MET A 432 6.76 1.82 -12.87
CA MET A 432 7.11 1.61 -14.27
C MET A 432 7.67 2.90 -14.91
N VAL A 433 6.94 4.01 -14.85
CA VAL A 433 7.27 5.21 -15.64
C VAL A 433 8.45 5.99 -15.04
N ALA A 434 8.38 6.38 -13.77
CA ALA A 434 9.43 7.18 -13.13
C ALA A 434 10.78 6.43 -13.06
N PRO A 435 10.82 5.12 -12.74
CA PRO A 435 12.08 4.36 -12.76
C PRO A 435 12.63 4.10 -14.17
N ALA A 436 11.81 4.11 -15.22
CA ALA A 436 12.25 3.79 -16.59
C ALA A 436 13.39 4.70 -17.10
N ALA A 437 13.54 5.90 -16.56
CA ALA A 437 14.62 6.82 -16.92
C ALA A 437 16.01 6.36 -16.43
N PHE A 438 16.08 5.50 -15.42
CA PHE A 438 17.33 5.10 -14.76
C PHE A 438 17.62 3.59 -14.85
N LEU A 439 16.60 2.79 -15.20
CA LEU A 439 16.74 1.35 -15.37
C LEU A 439 17.35 1.00 -16.72
N SER A 440 18.08 -0.12 -16.75
CA SER A 440 18.54 -0.72 -18.00
C SER A 440 17.36 -1.24 -18.83
N ARG A 441 17.56 -1.40 -20.15
CA ARG A 441 16.53 -1.92 -21.06
C ARG A 441 16.04 -3.32 -20.67
N LEU A 442 16.92 -4.16 -20.12
CA LEU A 442 16.59 -5.51 -19.67
C LEU A 442 15.76 -5.51 -18.39
N GLU A 443 16.03 -4.58 -17.47
CA GLU A 443 15.20 -4.40 -16.27
C GLU A 443 13.81 -3.89 -16.64
N LEU A 444 13.73 -2.93 -17.57
CA LEU A 444 12.44 -2.45 -18.08
C LEU A 444 11.66 -3.55 -18.80
N LEU A 445 12.33 -4.38 -19.60
CA LEU A 445 11.71 -5.55 -20.24
C LEU A 445 11.21 -6.55 -19.19
N THR A 446 11.95 -6.75 -18.09
CA THR A 446 11.53 -7.60 -16.99
C THR A 446 10.26 -7.07 -16.31
N ILE A 447 10.18 -5.76 -16.08
CA ILE A 447 8.98 -5.10 -15.56
C ILE A 447 7.79 -5.33 -16.51
N LEU A 448 7.95 -5.06 -17.80
CA LEU A 448 6.90 -5.24 -18.81
C LEU A 448 6.43 -6.69 -18.95
N ALA A 449 7.36 -7.64 -18.95
CA ALA A 449 7.06 -9.07 -19.00
C ALA A 449 6.29 -9.53 -17.75
N THR A 450 6.68 -9.01 -16.58
CA THR A 450 5.98 -9.27 -15.30
C THR A 450 4.56 -8.72 -15.37
N ILE A 451 4.36 -7.48 -15.84
CA ILE A 451 3.02 -6.88 -16.01
C ILE A 451 2.16 -7.71 -16.97
N GLY A 452 2.70 -8.04 -18.15
CA GLY A 452 2.00 -8.84 -19.15
C GLY A 452 1.59 -10.21 -18.62
N SER A 453 2.51 -10.88 -17.91
CA SER A 453 2.22 -12.16 -17.26
C SER A 453 1.22 -12.03 -16.11
N PHE A 454 1.20 -10.90 -15.38
CA PHE A 454 0.23 -10.68 -14.30
C PHE A 454 -1.19 -10.61 -14.85
N ILE A 455 -1.37 -9.88 -15.95
CA ILE A 455 -2.68 -9.68 -16.58
C ILE A 455 -3.19 -10.97 -17.23
N THR A 456 -2.29 -11.79 -17.80
CA THR A 456 -2.68 -12.98 -18.58
C THR A 456 -2.66 -14.29 -17.81
N LEU A 457 -1.70 -14.47 -16.89
CA LEU A 457 -1.46 -15.72 -16.17
C LEU A 457 -1.79 -15.63 -14.66
N GLY A 458 -2.01 -14.43 -14.13
CA GLY A 458 -2.29 -14.20 -12.71
C GLY A 458 -1.05 -13.93 -11.87
N VAL A 459 -1.24 -13.84 -10.55
CA VAL A 459 -0.24 -13.29 -9.62
C VAL A 459 1.01 -14.16 -9.55
N LEU A 460 0.86 -15.44 -9.21
CA LEU A 460 2.01 -16.31 -8.92
C LEU A 460 2.92 -16.52 -10.15
N PRO A 461 2.39 -16.84 -11.35
CA PRO A 461 3.24 -17.00 -12.53
C PRO A 461 3.98 -15.72 -12.92
N SER A 462 3.35 -14.55 -12.76
CA SER A 462 3.97 -13.28 -13.11
C SER A 462 5.25 -12.99 -12.36
N VAL A 463 5.24 -13.27 -11.06
CA VAL A 463 6.41 -13.07 -10.23
C VAL A 463 7.47 -14.13 -10.52
N GLY A 464 7.07 -15.36 -10.82
CA GLY A 464 8.00 -16.39 -11.32
C GLY A 464 8.75 -15.94 -12.58
N VAL A 465 8.02 -15.39 -13.57
CA VAL A 465 8.61 -14.81 -14.78
C VAL A 465 9.58 -13.68 -14.44
N GLY A 466 9.17 -12.74 -13.57
CA GLY A 466 10.01 -11.63 -13.14
C GLY A 466 11.31 -12.09 -12.48
N VAL A 467 11.23 -13.08 -11.57
CA VAL A 467 12.39 -13.64 -10.88
C VAL A 467 13.36 -14.31 -11.86
N VAL A 468 12.86 -15.16 -12.77
CA VAL A 468 13.69 -15.83 -13.77
C VAL A 468 14.39 -14.81 -14.67
N LEU A 469 13.67 -13.82 -15.20
CA LEU A 469 14.25 -12.78 -16.04
C LEU A 469 15.27 -11.92 -15.29
N SER A 470 15.02 -11.61 -14.01
CA SER A 470 15.98 -10.89 -13.18
C SER A 470 17.25 -11.70 -12.91
N MET A 471 17.13 -13.00 -12.68
CA MET A 471 18.29 -13.90 -12.53
C MET A 471 19.10 -13.97 -13.83
N LEU A 472 18.45 -14.12 -14.98
CA LEU A 472 19.12 -14.09 -16.28
C LEU A 472 19.85 -12.76 -16.52
N ASN A 473 19.21 -11.63 -16.20
CA ASN A 473 19.82 -10.32 -16.29
C ASN A 473 21.04 -10.20 -15.37
N ALA A 474 20.96 -10.71 -14.14
CA ALA A 474 22.09 -10.71 -13.22
C ALA A 474 23.27 -11.55 -13.75
N VAL A 475 23.01 -12.74 -14.28
CA VAL A 475 24.04 -13.61 -14.88
C VAL A 475 24.69 -12.94 -16.09
N LEU A 476 23.90 -12.30 -16.96
CA LEU A 476 24.42 -11.56 -18.12
C LEU A 476 25.30 -10.39 -17.69
N ASN A 477 24.89 -9.64 -16.66
CA ASN A 477 25.71 -8.55 -16.12
C ASN A 477 27.03 -9.07 -15.54
N LEU A 478 27.00 -10.18 -14.80
CA LEU A 478 28.23 -10.82 -14.28
C LEU A 478 29.15 -11.30 -15.41
N HIS A 479 28.60 -11.83 -16.49
CA HIS A 479 29.37 -12.24 -17.66
C HIS A 479 30.02 -11.06 -18.37
N VAL A 480 29.25 -9.99 -18.65
CA VAL A 480 29.74 -8.77 -19.32
C VAL A 480 30.79 -8.05 -18.46
N SER A 481 30.65 -8.07 -17.14
CA SER A 481 31.64 -7.52 -16.21
C SER A 481 32.91 -8.37 -16.07
N GLY A 482 33.00 -9.52 -16.76
CA GLY A 482 34.18 -10.37 -16.76
C GLY A 482 34.40 -11.17 -15.46
N CYS A 483 33.40 -11.24 -14.58
CA CYS A 483 33.49 -11.99 -13.31
C CYS A 483 33.35 -13.51 -13.49
N ILE A 484 32.98 -13.96 -14.68
CA ILE A 484 32.89 -15.39 -15.04
C ILE A 484 34.14 -15.74 -15.87
N HIS A 485 35.19 -16.22 -15.20
CA HIS A 485 36.33 -16.81 -15.90
C HIS A 485 36.00 -18.25 -16.31
N HIS A 486 36.12 -18.53 -17.60
CA HIS A 486 36.22 -19.91 -18.06
C HIS A 486 37.61 -20.41 -17.65
N ASP A 487 37.70 -21.10 -16.51
CA ASP A 487 38.84 -21.95 -16.18
C ASP A 487 38.84 -23.16 -17.15
N VAL A 488 39.12 -22.90 -18.43
CA VAL A 488 39.63 -23.95 -19.31
C VAL A 488 41.10 -24.08 -18.93
N ALA A 489 41.35 -24.90 -17.92
CA ALA A 489 42.66 -25.53 -17.75
C ALA A 489 42.90 -26.36 -19.01
N LEU A 490 43.50 -25.75 -20.05
CA LEU A 490 44.18 -26.50 -21.09
C LEU A 490 45.26 -27.30 -20.37
N PRO A 491 45.28 -28.64 -20.47
CA PRO A 491 46.38 -29.42 -19.94
C PRO A 491 47.64 -28.97 -20.69
N GLN A 492 48.50 -28.22 -20.02
CA GLN A 492 49.87 -28.09 -20.44
C GLN A 492 50.52 -29.47 -20.24
N HIS A 493 51.15 -29.95 -21.32
CA HIS A 493 51.96 -31.16 -21.43
C HIS A 493 51.25 -32.45 -21.85
N ALA A 494 51.41 -32.77 -23.14
CA ALA A 494 52.06 -34.01 -23.55
C ALA A 494 53.07 -33.68 -24.67
#